data_AF-A0A7X7AY13-F1
#
_entry.id   AF-A0A7X7AY13-F1
#
_cell.length_a   1.000
_cell.length_b   1.000
_cell.length_c   1.000
_cell.angle_alpha   90.00
_cell.angle_beta   90.00
_cell.angle_gamma   90.00
#
_symmetry.space_group_name_H-M   'P 1'
#
loop_
_entity.id
_entity.type
_entity.pdbx_description
1 polymer ?
#
loop_
_entity_poly.entity_id
_entity_poly.type
_entity_poly.pdbx_seq_one_letter_code
_entity_poly.pdbx_strand_id
1 'polypeptide(L)' 'QELDTTQVPPTAHSIPMENVFRDDTPRPGLTPAEATAAAPESAEDMFVVPRIVET' A
#
# COMPACT_ATOMS: atom_id res chain seq x y z
N GLN A 1 24.44 -17.91 -23.19
CA GLN A 1 24.16 -19.26 -22.66
C GLN A 1 22.84 -19.17 -21.93
N GLU A 2 21.93 -20.11 -22.20
CA GLU A 2 20.60 -20.16 -21.59
C GLU A 2 20.61 -21.19 -20.45
N LEU A 3 19.85 -20.93 -19.39
CA LEU A 3 19.77 -21.77 -18.19
C LEU A 3 18.38 -22.39 -18.11
N ASP A 4 18.32 -23.71 -17.91
CA ASP A 4 17.06 -24.42 -17.68
C ASP A 4 16.58 -24.19 -16.24
N THR A 5 15.45 -23.50 -16.10
CA THR A 5 14.78 -23.21 -14.82
C THR A 5 13.44 -23.91 -14.68
N THR A 6 13.12 -24.88 -15.54
CA THR A 6 11.81 -25.57 -15.57
C THR A 6 11.42 -26.23 -14.24
N GLN A 7 12.41 -26.59 -13.41
CA GLN A 7 12.23 -27.21 -12.11
C GLN A 7 12.61 -26.32 -10.92
N VAL A 8 12.97 -25.06 -11.16
CA VAL A 8 13.36 -24.12 -10.10
C VAL A 8 12.15 -23.24 -9.79
N PRO A 9 11.54 -23.37 -8.60
CA PRO A 9 10.46 -22.48 -8.22
C PRO A 9 10.97 -21.03 -8.15
N PRO A 10 10.14 -20.04 -8.52
CA PRO A 10 10.53 -18.65 -8.45
C PRO A 10 10.84 -18.26 -7.00
N THR A 11 11.95 -17.56 -6.79
CA THR A 11 12.30 -17.01 -5.49
C THR A 11 11.55 -15.69 -5.30
N ALA A 12 10.46 -15.72 -4.52
CA ALA A 12 9.66 -14.51 -4.26
C ALA A 12 10.34 -13.55 -3.28
N HIS A 13 11.04 -14.08 -2.28
CA HIS A 13 11.76 -13.33 -1.27
C HIS A 13 13.17 -13.91 -1.13
N SER A 14 14.16 -13.04 -0.95
CA SER A 14 15.56 -13.45 -0.78
C SER A 14 15.86 -14.10 0.58
N ILE A 15 14.92 -13.99 1.52
CA ILE A 15 14.97 -14.58 2.86
C ILE A 15 13.74 -15.46 3.09
N PRO A 16 13.86 -16.53 3.89
CA PRO A 16 12.70 -17.32 4.31
C PRO A 16 11.71 -16.42 5.05
N MET A 17 10.46 -16.44 4.61
CA MET A 17 9.38 -15.66 5.22
C MET A 17 8.51 -16.57 6.09
N GLU A 18 8.01 -16.02 7.18
CA GLU A 18 6.94 -16.59 8.00
C GLU A 18 5.79 -15.58 8.13
N ASN A 19 4.66 -16.01 8.68
CA ASN A 19 3.52 -15.12 8.89
C ASN A 19 3.82 -14.13 10.02
N VAL A 20 4.06 -12.86 9.67
CA VAL A 20 4.31 -11.79 10.63
C VAL A 20 3.00 -11.09 10.98
N PHE A 21 2.50 -11.32 12.19
CA PHE A 21 1.29 -10.69 12.71
C PHE A 21 1.61 -9.44 13.54
N ARG A 22 0.65 -8.53 13.63
CA ARG A 22 0.69 -7.34 14.48
C ARG A 22 -0.37 -7.47 15.57
N ASP A 23 -0.03 -7.12 16.80
CA ASP A 23 -0.98 -7.02 17.91
C ASP A 23 -2.11 -6.04 17.61
N ASP A 24 -3.31 -6.34 18.08
CA ASP A 24 -4.49 -5.49 17.88
C ASP A 24 -4.57 -4.34 18.88
N THR A 25 -3.59 -3.44 18.82
CA THR A 25 -3.50 -2.27 19.69
C THR A 25 -3.65 -0.98 18.87
N PRO A 26 -4.50 -0.02 19.31
CA PRO A 26 -4.57 1.30 18.69
C PRO A 26 -3.22 2.03 18.74
N ARG A 27 -2.91 2.80 17.71
CA ARG A 27 -1.72 3.67 17.64
C ARG A 27 -2.14 5.06 17.16
N PRO A 28 -1.46 6.13 17.56
CA PRO A 28 -1.70 7.45 17.00
C PRO A 28 -1.57 7.41 15.47
N GLY A 29 -2.58 7.93 14.78
CA GLY A 29 -2.56 8.13 13.34
C GLY A 29 -1.92 9.46 12.96
N LEU A 30 -1.82 9.71 11.66
CA LEU A 30 -1.50 11.04 11.13
C LEU A 30 -2.63 12.01 11.47
N THR A 31 -2.30 13.29 11.64
CA THR A 31 -3.29 14.36 11.62
C THR A 31 -3.92 14.49 10.22
N PRO A 32 -5.14 15.04 10.09
CA PRO A 32 -5.76 15.22 8.78
C PRO A 32 -4.93 16.08 7.81
N ALA A 33 -4.24 17.11 8.33
CA ALA A 33 -3.33 17.95 7.57
C ALA A 33 -2.09 17.18 7.07
N GLU A 34 -1.50 16.31 7.90
CA GLU A 34 -0.38 15.45 7.49
C GLU A 34 -0.82 14.43 6.44
N ALA A 35 -2.03 13.88 6.57
CA ALA A 35 -2.56 12.89 5.63
C ALA A 35 -2.85 13.50 4.24
N THR A 36 -3.27 14.77 4.17
CA THR A 36 -3.62 15.45 2.92
C THR A 36 -2.49 16.29 2.32
N ALA A 37 -1.33 16.36 2.96
CA ALA A 37 -0.21 17.23 2.55
C ALA A 37 0.29 16.99 1.10
N ALA A 38 0.17 15.77 0.59
CA ALA A 38 0.57 15.40 -0.78
C ALA A 38 -0.62 15.24 -1.74
N ALA A 39 -1.84 15.64 -1.33
CA ALA A 39 -3.02 15.53 -2.17
C ALA A 39 -2.91 16.48 -3.39
N PRO A 40 -3.25 16.03 -4.61
CA PRO A 40 -3.34 16.91 -5.77
C PRO A 40 -4.31 18.07 -5.56
N GLU A 41 -5.42 17.80 -4.86
CA GLU A 41 -6.40 18.78 -4.42
C GLU A 41 -6.98 18.32 -3.07
N SER A 42 -7.08 19.24 -2.11
CA SER A 42 -7.69 19.00 -0.82
C SER A 42 -8.59 20.16 -0.41
N ALA A 43 -9.65 19.86 0.34
CA ALA A 43 -10.56 20.84 0.89
C ALA A 43 -11.08 20.32 2.24
N GLU A 44 -11.08 21.17 3.26
CA GLU A 44 -11.59 20.82 4.61
C GLU A 44 -11.03 19.49 5.14
N ASP A 45 -9.71 19.31 5.04
CA ASP A 45 -9.00 18.08 5.46
C ASP A 45 -9.44 16.80 4.72
N MET A 46 -10.04 16.92 3.54
CA MET A 46 -10.48 15.82 2.68
C MET A 46 -9.79 15.86 1.31
N PHE A 47 -9.68 14.69 0.66
CA PHE A 47 -9.26 14.58 -0.73
C PHE A 47 -10.41 14.96 -1.67
N VAL A 48 -10.14 15.80 -2.66
CA VAL A 48 -11.14 16.14 -3.68
C VAL A 48 -11.07 15.11 -4.82
N VAL A 49 -12.23 14.58 -5.22
CA VAL A 49 -12.36 13.62 -6.32
C VAL A 49 -13.51 14.01 -7.27
N PRO A 50 -13.39 13.73 -8.58
CA PRO A 50 -14.50 13.93 -9.51
C PRO A 50 -15.70 13.04 -9.12
N ARG A 51 -16.90 13.62 -9.09
CA ARG A 51 -18.13 12.85 -8.90
C ARG A 51 -18.41 12.03 -10.16
N ILE A 52 -18.44 10.70 -10.02
CA ILE A 52 -18.94 9.82 -11.09
C ILE A 52 -20.47 9.88 -11.08
N VAL A 53 -21.06 10.29 -12.20
CA VAL A 53 -22.50 10.21 -12.47
C VAL A 53 -22.70 9.32 -13.70
N GLU A 54 -23.55 8.29 -13.59
CA GLU A 54 -23.97 7.50 -14.76
C GLU A 54 -24.83 8.39 -15.66
N THR A 55 -24.58 8.32 -16.97
CA THR A 55 -25.37 9.03 -17.99
C THR A 55 -26.52 8.16 -18.48
#